data_AF-A0AA35XCI7-F1
#
_entry.id   AF-A0AA35XCI7-F1
#
_cell.length_a   1.000
_cell.length_b   1.000
_cell.length_c   1.000
_cell.angle_alpha   90.00
_cell.angle_beta   90.00
_cell.angle_gamma   90.00
#
_symmetry.space_group_name_H-M   'P 1'
#
loop_
_entity.id
_entity.type
_entity.pdbx_description
1 polymer ?
#
loop_
_entity_poly.entity_id
_entity_poly.type
_entity_poly.pdbx_seq_one_letter_code
_entity_poly.pdbx_strand_id
1 'polypeptide(L)'
;MDRHVDVLANTHGIAAAPITPQMFASAGKEHMQKYGTTAEHMAKIAWKNHKHSVNNPNSQFRKEYSLDEIRSSRMVHEPLTMLQCCPTSDGSACAILCSEEFAKKHGLTDKAVEILAIEMATDLPSTFSERSCMKMVGYDMTRMASDKAYKKAGLCPRDVQVVELHDCFSANELISYEALGLCQEGRAGEMVDHGNNTYGGKYVVNPSGGLISKGHPLGATGLAQCAELCWQLRGEAGKRQVPGAKVGLQHNIGLGGAVVVALYRLGYPSTRSAVGMAPAGGSSLQCDPVFDLIAEKVKEEGASMVKKIKGSFLFKIKGSDGKVYEWLVDLKSPPGSVTKGTGLKGNCTIAMTDSNFMDLVTGKIGAQKAFFEGKLKISGNTALALKLQTVMPKPGQAKL
;
A
#
# COMPACT_ATOMS: atom_id res chain seq x y z
N MET A 1 22.59 -20.50 -15.19
CA MET A 1 22.92 -19.06 -15.32
C MET A 1 23.44 -18.75 -16.72
N ASP A 2 24.43 -19.48 -17.22
CA ASP A 2 25.06 -19.26 -18.54
C ASP A 2 24.04 -19.11 -19.68
N ARG A 3 23.05 -20.01 -19.76
CA ARG A 3 21.97 -19.93 -20.76
C ARG A 3 21.15 -18.63 -20.72
N HIS A 4 20.97 -18.02 -19.55
CA HIS A 4 20.30 -16.70 -19.44
C HIS A 4 21.20 -15.59 -19.99
N VAL A 5 22.50 -15.67 -19.70
CA VAL A 5 23.51 -14.74 -20.23
C VAL A 5 23.58 -14.87 -21.75
N ASP A 6 23.49 -16.08 -22.30
CA ASP A 6 23.46 -16.30 -23.75
C ASP A 6 22.25 -15.63 -24.40
N VAL A 7 21.06 -15.70 -23.79
CA VAL A 7 19.87 -15.01 -24.31
C VAL A 7 20.08 -13.49 -24.30
N LEU A 8 20.64 -12.92 -23.22
CA LEU A 8 20.97 -11.50 -23.18
C LEU A 8 21.98 -11.13 -24.29
N ALA A 9 23.08 -11.86 -24.38
CA ALA A 9 24.14 -11.63 -25.36
C ALA A 9 23.60 -11.67 -26.80
N ASN A 10 22.75 -12.64 -27.11
CA ASN A 10 22.20 -12.84 -28.46
C ASN A 10 21.05 -11.87 -28.82
N THR A 11 20.49 -11.15 -27.86
CA THR A 11 19.36 -10.22 -28.10
C THR A 11 19.76 -8.76 -27.99
N HIS A 12 20.54 -8.39 -26.98
CA HIS A 12 20.89 -7.00 -26.67
C HIS A 12 22.41 -6.76 -26.53
N GLY A 13 23.21 -7.82 -26.67
CA GLY A 13 24.65 -7.76 -26.38
C GLY A 13 24.95 -7.65 -24.89
N ILE A 14 26.24 -7.59 -24.55
CA ILE A 14 26.72 -7.38 -23.18
C ILE A 14 27.52 -6.08 -23.15
N ALA A 15 27.18 -5.20 -22.21
CA ALA A 15 27.90 -3.98 -21.90
C ALA A 15 28.83 -4.14 -20.68
N ALA A 16 29.74 -3.19 -20.49
CA ALA A 16 30.62 -3.12 -19.32
C ALA A 16 29.86 -2.61 -18.06
N ALA A 17 28.86 -3.36 -17.61
CA ALA A 17 28.06 -3.12 -16.41
C ALA A 17 27.75 -4.45 -15.70
N PRO A 18 27.30 -4.46 -14.42
CA PRO A 18 26.90 -5.70 -13.77
C PRO A 18 25.80 -6.43 -14.57
N ILE A 19 25.90 -7.76 -14.68
CA ILE A 19 25.08 -8.54 -15.63
C ILE A 19 23.58 -8.52 -15.29
N THR A 20 23.22 -8.59 -14.02
CA THR A 20 21.82 -8.69 -13.58
C THR A 20 21.02 -7.41 -13.91
N PRO A 21 21.51 -6.18 -13.64
CA PRO A 21 20.88 -4.97 -14.15
C PRO A 21 20.66 -4.99 -15.67
N GLN A 22 21.61 -5.50 -16.46
CA GLN A 22 21.46 -5.59 -17.92
C GLN A 22 20.30 -6.52 -18.30
N MET A 23 20.19 -7.68 -17.65
CA MET A 23 19.09 -8.64 -17.90
C MET A 23 17.71 -7.99 -17.72
N PHE A 24 17.47 -7.34 -16.58
CA PHE A 24 16.18 -6.73 -16.28
C PHE A 24 15.94 -5.41 -17.04
N ALA A 25 16.99 -4.63 -17.30
CA ALA A 25 16.87 -3.45 -18.15
C ALA A 25 16.51 -3.81 -19.59
N SER A 26 17.10 -4.87 -20.15
CA SER A 26 16.74 -5.39 -21.48
C SER A 26 15.31 -5.94 -21.52
N ALA A 27 14.83 -6.58 -20.45
CA ALA A 27 13.42 -6.95 -20.33
C ALA A 27 12.50 -5.72 -20.31
N GLY A 28 12.90 -4.65 -19.61
CA GLY A 28 12.23 -3.36 -19.64
C GLY A 28 12.21 -2.75 -21.06
N LYS A 29 13.35 -2.75 -21.77
CA LYS A 29 13.46 -2.28 -23.15
C LYS A 29 12.57 -3.05 -24.11
N GLU A 30 12.51 -4.38 -23.98
CA GLU A 30 11.58 -5.21 -24.75
C GLU A 30 10.12 -4.78 -24.52
N HIS A 31 9.72 -4.54 -23.26
CA HIS A 31 8.37 -4.06 -22.96
C HIS A 31 8.10 -2.67 -23.56
N MET A 32 9.07 -1.75 -23.48
CA MET A 32 8.98 -0.43 -24.12
C MET A 32 8.80 -0.54 -25.64
N GLN A 33 9.59 -1.39 -26.31
CA GLN A 33 9.52 -1.61 -27.75
C GLN A 33 8.20 -2.24 -28.19
N LYS A 34 7.68 -3.20 -27.40
CA LYS A 34 6.48 -3.95 -27.75
C LYS A 34 5.18 -3.20 -27.44
N TYR A 35 5.16 -2.42 -26.36
CA TYR A 35 3.92 -1.86 -25.80
C TYR A 35 3.93 -0.34 -25.62
N GLY A 36 5.03 0.35 -25.91
CA GLY A 36 5.11 1.80 -25.79
C GLY A 36 5.23 2.32 -24.34
N THR A 37 5.50 1.42 -23.38
CA THR A 37 5.87 1.81 -22.02
C THR A 37 7.09 2.74 -22.04
N THR A 38 7.21 3.63 -21.07
CA THR A 38 8.29 4.61 -20.99
C THR A 38 9.24 4.34 -19.83
N ALA A 39 10.45 4.89 -19.89
CA ALA A 39 11.37 4.92 -18.74
C ALA A 39 10.76 5.66 -17.54
N GLU A 40 9.84 6.61 -17.78
CA GLU A 40 9.13 7.32 -16.72
C GLU A 40 8.22 6.38 -15.92
N HIS A 41 7.54 5.41 -16.55
CA HIS A 41 6.75 4.41 -15.83
C HIS A 41 7.63 3.60 -14.85
N MET A 42 8.83 3.22 -15.26
CA MET A 42 9.79 2.52 -14.38
C MET A 42 10.29 3.43 -13.25
N ALA A 43 10.55 4.71 -13.52
CA ALA A 43 10.91 5.68 -12.50
C ALA A 43 9.77 5.91 -11.49
N LYS A 44 8.51 5.97 -11.93
CA LYS A 44 7.32 6.09 -11.07
C LYS A 44 7.16 4.87 -10.14
N ILE A 45 7.51 3.67 -10.62
CA ILE A 45 7.53 2.46 -9.77
C ILE A 45 8.55 2.60 -8.63
N ALA A 46 9.79 3.00 -8.95
CA ALA A 46 10.81 3.24 -7.93
C ALA A 46 10.39 4.36 -6.95
N TRP A 47 9.80 5.45 -7.47
CA TRP A 47 9.25 6.53 -6.65
C TRP A 47 8.24 6.01 -5.63
N LYS A 48 7.29 5.19 -6.09
CA LYS A 48 6.28 4.57 -5.24
C LYS A 48 6.91 3.69 -4.16
N ASN A 49 7.91 2.89 -4.50
CA ASN A 49 8.63 2.04 -3.54
C ASN A 49 9.35 2.86 -2.46
N HIS A 50 10.10 3.90 -2.83
CA HIS A 50 10.77 4.79 -1.85
C HIS A 50 9.75 5.55 -0.99
N LYS A 51 8.62 5.97 -1.55
CA LYS A 51 7.54 6.61 -0.78
C LYS A 51 6.94 5.66 0.27
N HIS A 52 6.71 4.40 -0.09
CA HIS A 52 6.20 3.39 0.84
C HIS A 52 7.21 3.09 1.96
N SER A 53 8.51 3.11 1.65
CA SER A 53 9.57 2.70 2.58
C SER A 53 9.73 3.60 3.81
N VAL A 54 9.32 4.87 3.74
CA VAL A 54 9.38 5.84 4.84
C VAL A 54 8.68 5.28 6.10
N ASN A 55 7.60 4.54 5.90
CA ASN A 55 6.77 3.94 6.94
C ASN A 55 7.27 2.55 7.42
N ASN A 56 8.36 2.04 6.84
CA ASN A 56 8.93 0.75 7.20
C ASN A 56 10.21 0.93 8.05
N PRO A 57 10.19 0.63 9.37
CA PRO A 57 11.39 0.73 10.20
C PRO A 57 12.48 -0.27 9.82
N ASN A 58 12.13 -1.36 9.11
CA ASN A 58 13.06 -2.39 8.66
C ASN A 58 13.68 -2.10 7.29
N SER A 59 13.33 -0.97 6.66
CA SER A 59 13.86 -0.63 5.33
C SER A 59 15.25 -0.02 5.43
N GLN A 60 16.20 -0.48 4.60
CA GLN A 60 17.54 0.13 4.52
C GLN A 60 17.46 1.61 4.15
N PHE A 61 16.63 1.94 3.16
CA PHE A 61 16.33 3.32 2.79
C PHE A 61 14.92 3.70 3.22
N ARG A 62 14.81 4.79 3.99
CA ARG A 62 13.54 5.36 4.48
C ARG A 62 13.36 6.82 4.05
N LYS A 63 14.07 7.21 2.99
CA LYS A 63 13.99 8.54 2.37
C LYS A 63 13.01 8.47 1.20
N GLU A 64 12.05 9.39 1.17
CA GLU A 64 11.27 9.67 -0.04
C GLU A 64 12.13 10.50 -1.01
N TYR A 65 12.12 10.11 -2.28
CA TYR A 65 12.76 10.85 -3.36
C TYR A 65 11.70 11.42 -4.28
N SER A 66 11.97 12.57 -4.88
CA SER A 66 11.17 13.08 -6.00
C SER A 66 11.38 12.21 -7.25
N LEU A 67 10.42 12.27 -8.19
CA LEU A 67 10.55 11.57 -9.47
C LEU A 67 11.78 12.06 -10.26
N ASP A 68 12.08 13.36 -10.20
CA ASP A 68 13.25 13.94 -10.87
C ASP A 68 14.57 13.49 -10.26
N GLU A 69 14.68 13.37 -8.92
CA GLU A 69 15.85 12.76 -8.27
C GLU A 69 16.08 11.33 -8.77
N ILE A 70 15.02 10.54 -8.94
CA ILE A 70 15.13 9.16 -9.44
C ILE A 70 15.62 9.14 -10.89
N ARG A 71 15.02 9.95 -11.75
CA ARG A 71 15.38 10.05 -13.18
C ARG A 71 16.78 10.59 -13.42
N SER A 72 17.25 11.51 -12.57
CA SER A 72 18.58 12.12 -12.66
C SER A 72 19.66 11.36 -11.90
N SER A 73 19.30 10.36 -11.10
CA SER A 73 20.29 9.51 -10.43
C SER A 73 21.16 8.75 -11.43
N ARG A 74 22.38 8.38 -11.00
CA ARG A 74 23.39 7.74 -11.85
C ARG A 74 22.80 6.60 -12.70
N MET A 75 22.97 6.66 -14.01
CA MET A 75 22.59 5.56 -14.90
C MET A 75 23.38 4.29 -14.57
N VAL A 76 22.69 3.17 -14.42
CA VAL A 76 23.33 1.84 -14.22
C VAL A 76 23.36 1.10 -15.55
N HIS A 77 22.19 0.94 -16.16
CA HIS A 77 22.04 0.45 -17.52
C HIS A 77 20.68 0.90 -18.02
N GLU A 78 20.64 1.64 -19.13
CA GLU A 78 19.40 2.22 -19.65
C GLU A 78 18.30 1.15 -19.80
N PRO A 79 17.06 1.42 -19.31
CA PRO A 79 16.54 2.69 -18.79
C PRO A 79 16.70 2.88 -17.27
N LEU A 80 17.43 2.00 -16.59
CA LEU A 80 17.52 1.92 -15.14
C LEU A 80 18.62 2.82 -14.56
N THR A 81 18.19 3.71 -13.68
CA THR A 81 19.06 4.54 -12.83
C THR A 81 19.27 3.90 -11.47
N MET A 82 20.24 4.40 -10.70
CA MET A 82 20.67 3.82 -9.43
C MET A 82 19.52 3.65 -8.43
N LEU A 83 18.63 4.65 -8.33
CA LEU A 83 17.49 4.60 -7.41
C LEU A 83 16.36 3.66 -7.87
N GLN A 84 16.50 3.04 -9.05
CA GLN A 84 15.61 2.00 -9.58
C GLN A 84 16.16 0.57 -9.39
N CYS A 85 17.33 0.43 -8.79
CA CYS A 85 18.00 -0.84 -8.51
C CYS A 85 17.97 -1.12 -7.01
N CYS A 86 17.71 -2.37 -6.61
CA CYS A 86 17.82 -2.74 -5.20
C CYS A 86 19.28 -2.66 -4.71
N PRO A 87 19.53 -2.19 -3.48
CA PRO A 87 20.83 -2.27 -2.86
C PRO A 87 21.12 -3.67 -2.31
N THR A 88 22.40 -3.99 -2.16
CA THR A 88 22.84 -5.14 -1.36
C THR A 88 22.58 -4.85 0.12
N SER A 89 22.12 -5.86 0.84
CA SER A 89 21.78 -5.74 2.27
C SER A 89 22.06 -7.03 3.01
N ASP A 90 22.38 -6.88 4.29
CA ASP A 90 22.44 -7.98 5.25
C ASP A 90 21.16 -8.01 6.07
N GLY A 91 20.64 -9.20 6.34
CA GLY A 91 19.43 -9.36 7.14
C GLY A 91 18.92 -10.79 7.17
N SER A 92 17.99 -11.05 8.09
CA SER A 92 17.34 -12.33 8.29
C SER A 92 15.83 -12.15 8.50
N ALA A 93 15.04 -13.13 8.09
CA ALA A 93 13.62 -13.22 8.40
C ALA A 93 13.27 -14.68 8.67
N CYS A 94 12.21 -14.91 9.43
CA CYS A 94 11.76 -16.24 9.83
C CYS A 94 10.23 -16.30 9.83
N ALA A 95 9.67 -17.44 9.43
CA ALA A 95 8.26 -17.75 9.55
C ALA A 95 8.11 -19.09 10.30
N ILE A 96 7.13 -19.17 11.21
CA ILE A 96 6.78 -20.40 11.90
C ILE A 96 5.51 -20.94 11.24
N LEU A 97 5.60 -22.14 10.67
CA LEU A 97 4.46 -22.85 10.10
C LEU A 97 3.95 -23.86 11.12
N CYS A 98 2.63 -23.97 11.24
CA CYS A 98 2.00 -24.98 12.09
C CYS A 98 0.74 -25.54 11.41
N SER A 99 0.36 -26.76 11.78
CA SER A 99 -0.92 -27.34 11.36
C SER A 99 -2.08 -26.60 12.02
N GLU A 100 -3.28 -26.74 11.45
CA GLU A 100 -4.52 -26.29 12.07
C GLU A 100 -4.72 -26.89 13.48
N GLU A 101 -4.44 -28.18 13.65
CA GLU A 101 -4.53 -28.85 14.95
C GLU A 101 -3.63 -28.18 15.99
N PHE A 102 -2.37 -27.90 15.62
CA PHE A 102 -1.43 -27.22 16.49
C PHE A 102 -1.91 -25.80 16.83
N ALA A 103 -2.37 -25.04 15.84
CA ALA A 103 -2.88 -23.69 16.04
C ALA A 103 -4.08 -23.66 17.01
N LYS A 104 -5.03 -24.58 16.88
CA LYS A 104 -6.18 -24.71 17.80
C LYS A 104 -5.74 -25.14 19.20
N LYS A 105 -4.92 -26.19 19.30
CA LYS A 105 -4.43 -26.73 20.57
C LYS A 105 -3.70 -25.68 21.41
N HIS A 106 -2.96 -24.78 20.76
CA HIS A 106 -2.15 -23.75 21.41
C HIS A 106 -2.79 -22.35 21.41
N GLY A 107 -4.06 -22.21 21.01
CA GLY A 107 -4.76 -20.92 21.03
C GLY A 107 -4.15 -19.84 20.12
N LEU A 108 -3.59 -20.25 18.97
CA LEU A 108 -2.88 -19.37 18.02
C LEU A 108 -3.76 -18.90 16.85
N THR A 109 -5.03 -19.27 16.83
CA THR A 109 -5.98 -19.01 15.73
C THR A 109 -6.09 -17.52 15.37
N ASP A 110 -5.99 -16.62 16.36
CA ASP A 110 -6.12 -15.17 16.17
C ASP A 110 -4.94 -14.51 15.43
N LYS A 111 -3.81 -15.23 15.33
CA LYS A 111 -2.61 -14.82 14.61
C LYS A 111 -2.35 -15.69 13.37
N ALA A 112 -3.16 -16.73 13.16
CA ALA A 112 -2.97 -17.69 12.10
C ALA A 112 -3.32 -17.07 10.73
N VAL A 113 -2.30 -16.91 9.90
CA VAL A 113 -2.42 -16.56 8.49
C VAL A 113 -2.26 -17.84 7.69
N GLU A 114 -3.31 -18.24 7.00
CA GLU A 114 -3.37 -19.45 6.19
C GLU A 114 -2.68 -19.21 4.83
N ILE A 115 -1.88 -20.19 4.41
CA ILE A 115 -1.32 -20.28 3.06
C ILE A 115 -2.35 -21.02 2.20
N LEU A 116 -3.12 -20.28 1.39
CA LEU A 116 -4.17 -20.85 0.53
C LEU A 116 -3.59 -21.63 -0.64
N ALA A 117 -2.51 -21.12 -1.19
CA ALA A 117 -1.75 -21.75 -2.24
C ALA A 117 -0.31 -21.28 -2.16
N ILE A 118 0.62 -22.17 -2.48
CA ILE A 118 2.03 -21.86 -2.72
C ILE A 118 2.47 -22.73 -3.89
N GLU A 119 2.92 -22.08 -4.96
CA GLU A 119 3.23 -22.73 -6.22
C GLU A 119 4.60 -22.26 -6.71
N MET A 120 5.39 -23.23 -7.15
CA MET A 120 6.71 -22.99 -7.74
C MET A 120 6.66 -23.29 -9.23
N ALA A 121 7.33 -22.46 -10.02
CA ALA A 121 7.65 -22.76 -11.40
C ALA A 121 9.15 -22.53 -11.63
N THR A 122 9.75 -23.36 -12.47
CA THR A 122 11.12 -23.23 -12.96
C THR A 122 11.11 -22.85 -14.42
N ASP A 123 12.29 -22.60 -15.00
CA ASP A 123 12.42 -22.22 -16.40
C ASP A 123 11.64 -23.13 -17.34
N LEU A 124 11.02 -22.50 -18.34
CA LEU A 124 10.31 -23.15 -19.41
C LEU A 124 11.17 -23.12 -20.67
N PRO A 125 10.85 -23.92 -21.71
CA PRO A 125 11.53 -23.81 -23.00
C PRO A 125 11.57 -22.36 -23.52
N SER A 126 10.49 -21.61 -23.32
CA SER A 126 10.33 -20.22 -23.75
C SER A 126 11.35 -19.25 -23.12
N THR A 127 11.92 -19.57 -21.96
CA THR A 127 13.04 -18.82 -21.35
C THR A 127 14.23 -18.71 -22.32
N PHE A 128 14.50 -19.77 -23.07
CA PHE A 128 15.73 -19.89 -23.87
C PHE A 128 15.50 -19.92 -25.38
N SER A 129 14.31 -20.32 -25.85
CA SER A 129 14.05 -20.51 -27.28
C SER A 129 13.48 -19.29 -27.99
N GLU A 130 12.83 -18.36 -27.28
CA GLU A 130 12.03 -17.30 -27.90
C GLU A 130 12.75 -15.96 -28.07
N ARG A 131 14.03 -15.87 -27.71
CA ARG A 131 14.84 -14.64 -27.82
C ARG A 131 14.16 -13.42 -27.15
N SER A 132 13.52 -13.65 -26.01
CA SER A 132 12.84 -12.63 -25.21
C SER A 132 13.54 -12.46 -23.86
N CYS A 133 13.96 -11.23 -23.56
CA CYS A 133 14.52 -10.88 -22.26
C CYS A 133 13.45 -10.92 -21.16
N MET A 134 12.20 -10.52 -21.44
CA MET A 134 11.09 -10.66 -20.50
C MET A 134 10.90 -12.12 -20.06
N LYS A 135 10.90 -13.05 -21.01
CA LYS A 135 10.79 -14.49 -20.71
C LYS A 135 12.04 -15.02 -20.01
N MET A 136 13.22 -14.59 -20.44
CA MET A 136 14.50 -14.97 -19.81
C MET A 136 14.56 -14.57 -18.33
N VAL A 137 13.98 -13.43 -17.95
CA VAL A 137 13.90 -13.02 -16.54
C VAL A 137 12.70 -13.59 -15.79
N GLY A 138 11.92 -14.48 -16.42
CA GLY A 138 10.91 -15.30 -15.74
C GLY A 138 9.46 -14.85 -15.85
N TYR A 139 9.10 -14.09 -16.89
CA TYR A 139 7.71 -13.69 -17.13
C TYR A 139 6.76 -14.89 -17.21
N ASP A 140 7.08 -15.91 -18.02
CA ASP A 140 6.22 -17.09 -18.18
C ASP A 140 6.22 -18.01 -16.95
N MET A 141 7.34 -18.08 -16.23
CA MET A 141 7.40 -18.76 -14.93
C MET A 141 6.43 -18.13 -13.95
N THR A 142 6.46 -16.80 -13.85
CA THR A 142 5.60 -16.01 -12.95
C THR A 142 4.14 -16.21 -13.31
N ARG A 143 3.81 -16.13 -14.60
CA ARG A 143 2.45 -16.40 -15.10
C ARG A 143 1.98 -17.80 -14.72
N MET A 144 2.77 -18.84 -15.02
CA MET A 144 2.43 -20.22 -14.69
C MET A 144 2.22 -20.44 -13.19
N ALA A 145 3.12 -19.93 -12.34
CA ALA A 145 3.01 -20.09 -10.89
C ALA A 145 1.78 -19.35 -10.34
N SER A 146 1.52 -18.13 -10.84
CA SER A 146 0.35 -17.34 -10.42
C SER A 146 -0.97 -17.99 -10.84
N ASP A 147 -1.09 -18.48 -12.07
CA ASP A 147 -2.28 -19.18 -12.56
C ASP A 147 -2.59 -20.43 -11.73
N LYS A 148 -1.55 -21.23 -11.41
CA LYS A 148 -1.69 -22.39 -10.52
C LYS A 148 -2.12 -21.97 -9.12
N ALA A 149 -1.53 -20.91 -8.55
CA ALA A 149 -1.84 -20.43 -7.21
C ALA A 149 -3.29 -19.93 -7.11
N TYR A 150 -3.73 -19.11 -8.06
CA TYR A 150 -5.12 -18.64 -8.16
C TYR A 150 -6.10 -19.80 -8.30
N LYS A 151 -5.84 -20.73 -9.22
CA LYS A 151 -6.68 -21.92 -9.43
C LYS A 151 -6.80 -22.77 -8.16
N LYS A 152 -5.69 -23.03 -7.47
CA LYS A 152 -5.67 -23.84 -6.25
C LYS A 152 -6.39 -23.17 -5.08
N ALA A 153 -6.26 -21.85 -4.96
CA ALA A 153 -6.97 -21.07 -3.96
C ALA A 153 -8.45 -20.82 -4.29
N GLY A 154 -8.90 -21.10 -5.53
CA GLY A 154 -10.23 -20.73 -6.00
C GLY A 154 -10.44 -19.21 -6.08
N LEU A 155 -9.37 -18.46 -6.34
CA LEU A 155 -9.35 -16.99 -6.40
C LEU A 155 -8.94 -16.51 -7.80
N CYS A 156 -9.06 -15.21 -8.03
CA CYS A 156 -8.53 -14.53 -9.21
C CYS A 156 -7.76 -13.25 -8.81
N PRO A 157 -7.04 -12.60 -9.75
CA PRO A 157 -6.27 -11.39 -9.44
C PRO A 157 -7.11 -10.25 -8.85
N ARG A 158 -8.43 -10.21 -9.07
CA ARG A 158 -9.32 -9.17 -8.51
C ARG A 158 -9.61 -9.35 -7.02
N ASP A 159 -9.35 -10.54 -6.48
CA ASP A 159 -9.59 -10.85 -5.07
C ASP A 159 -8.43 -10.42 -4.16
N VAL A 160 -7.28 -10.05 -4.74
CA VAL A 160 -6.07 -9.60 -4.03
C VAL A 160 -6.14 -8.10 -3.75
N GLN A 161 -5.76 -7.67 -2.55
CA GLN A 161 -5.66 -6.24 -2.20
C GLN A 161 -4.23 -5.77 -1.92
N VAL A 162 -3.39 -6.65 -1.37
CA VAL A 162 -2.01 -6.32 -0.99
C VAL A 162 -1.04 -7.31 -1.64
N VAL A 163 0.04 -6.79 -2.21
CA VAL A 163 1.02 -7.57 -2.95
C VAL A 163 2.43 -7.26 -2.42
N GLU A 164 3.23 -8.28 -2.16
CA GLU A 164 4.67 -8.16 -2.01
C GLU A 164 5.34 -8.95 -3.13
N LEU A 165 5.87 -8.24 -4.13
CA LEU A 165 6.50 -8.83 -5.30
C LEU A 165 7.99 -8.56 -5.37
N HIS A 166 8.67 -9.24 -6.29
CA HIS A 166 10.13 -9.21 -6.41
C HIS A 166 10.62 -8.04 -7.28
N ASP A 167 10.64 -6.83 -6.73
CA ASP A 167 11.11 -5.61 -7.40
C ASP A 167 12.64 -5.41 -7.27
N CYS A 168 13.45 -6.40 -7.66
CA CYS A 168 14.91 -6.24 -7.69
C CYS A 168 15.34 -5.05 -8.57
N PHE A 169 14.57 -4.78 -9.62
CA PHE A 169 14.63 -3.59 -10.45
C PHE A 169 13.21 -3.13 -10.79
N SER A 170 13.01 -1.83 -11.02
CA SER A 170 11.69 -1.28 -11.39
C SER A 170 11.11 -1.92 -12.65
N ALA A 171 11.97 -2.30 -13.62
CA ALA A 171 11.57 -3.04 -14.81
C ALA A 171 10.94 -4.41 -14.47
N ASN A 172 11.46 -5.11 -13.45
CA ASN A 172 10.92 -6.41 -13.06
C ASN A 172 9.53 -6.28 -12.42
N GLU A 173 9.34 -5.26 -11.58
CA GLU A 173 8.03 -4.97 -11.01
C GLU A 173 7.00 -4.64 -12.11
N LEU A 174 7.40 -3.84 -13.10
CA LEU A 174 6.53 -3.46 -14.22
C LEU A 174 5.97 -4.68 -14.97
N ILE A 175 6.86 -5.58 -15.41
CA ILE A 175 6.44 -6.78 -16.16
C ILE A 175 5.72 -7.80 -15.25
N SER A 176 6.04 -7.80 -13.95
CA SER A 176 5.37 -8.68 -12.99
C SER A 176 3.91 -8.32 -12.77
N TYR A 177 3.50 -7.06 -12.94
CA TYR A 177 2.08 -6.69 -12.86
C TYR A 177 1.21 -7.49 -13.86
N GLU A 178 1.73 -7.65 -15.08
CA GLU A 178 1.05 -8.36 -16.16
C GLU A 178 1.15 -9.87 -15.97
N ALA A 179 2.32 -10.37 -15.58
CA ALA A 179 2.52 -11.80 -15.34
C ALA A 179 1.68 -12.32 -14.17
N LEU A 180 1.45 -11.51 -13.13
CA LEU A 180 0.59 -11.85 -11.98
C LEU A 180 -0.90 -11.58 -12.23
N GLY A 181 -1.26 -11.07 -13.42
CA GLY A 181 -2.64 -10.77 -13.82
C GLY A 181 -3.27 -9.55 -13.15
N LEU A 182 -2.47 -8.66 -12.55
CA LEU A 182 -2.97 -7.45 -11.88
C LEU A 182 -3.50 -6.42 -12.90
N CYS A 183 -2.88 -6.39 -14.07
CA CYS A 183 -3.35 -5.68 -15.26
C CYS A 183 -3.24 -6.58 -16.50
N GLN A 184 -3.87 -6.16 -17.59
CA GLN A 184 -3.72 -6.83 -18.88
C GLN A 184 -2.30 -6.63 -19.44
N GLU A 185 -1.87 -7.56 -20.29
CA GLU A 185 -0.58 -7.49 -20.98
C GLU A 185 -0.46 -6.21 -21.82
N GLY A 186 0.69 -5.53 -21.73
CA GLY A 186 0.95 -4.23 -22.31
C GLY A 186 0.28 -3.04 -21.60
N ARG A 187 -0.43 -3.25 -20.48
CA ARG A 187 -1.16 -2.18 -19.74
C ARG A 187 -0.51 -1.81 -18.41
N ALA A 188 0.70 -2.31 -18.11
CA ALA A 188 1.40 -1.96 -16.87
C ALA A 188 1.68 -0.45 -16.72
N GLY A 189 2.01 0.25 -17.81
CA GLY A 189 2.22 1.70 -17.80
C GLY A 189 0.97 2.47 -17.31
N GLU A 190 -0.21 2.08 -17.80
CA GLU A 190 -1.47 2.69 -17.37
C GLU A 190 -1.84 2.35 -15.93
N MET A 191 -1.52 1.14 -15.48
CA MET A 191 -1.67 0.79 -14.06
C MET A 191 -0.85 1.72 -13.17
N VAL A 192 0.37 2.06 -13.59
CA VAL A 192 1.25 3.00 -12.88
C VAL A 192 0.70 4.43 -12.94
N ASP A 193 0.29 4.91 -14.11
CA ASP A 193 -0.22 6.27 -14.29
C ASP A 193 -1.52 6.54 -13.51
N HIS A 194 -2.39 5.53 -13.42
CA HIS A 194 -3.61 5.60 -12.61
C HIS A 194 -3.37 5.42 -11.11
N GLY A 195 -2.14 5.18 -10.67
CA GLY A 195 -1.83 4.92 -9.26
C GLY A 195 -2.46 3.64 -8.72
N ASN A 196 -2.74 2.66 -9.59
CA ASN A 196 -3.41 1.41 -9.21
C ASN A 196 -2.50 0.41 -8.47
N ASN A 197 -1.26 0.81 -8.18
CA ASN A 197 -0.23 0.04 -7.47
C ASN A 197 0.17 0.64 -6.10
N THR A 198 -0.57 1.65 -5.60
CA THR A 198 -0.31 2.32 -4.32
C THR A 198 -1.59 2.50 -3.50
N TYR A 199 -1.48 3.09 -2.32
CA TYR A 199 -2.61 3.39 -1.44
C TYR A 199 -3.66 4.25 -2.15
N GLY A 200 -4.94 3.87 -2.01
CA GLY A 200 -6.06 4.46 -2.75
C GLY A 200 -6.27 3.88 -4.15
N GLY A 201 -5.31 3.12 -4.68
CA GLY A 201 -5.43 2.38 -5.93
C GLY A 201 -6.09 1.02 -5.78
N LYS A 202 -6.20 0.30 -6.90
CA LYS A 202 -6.77 -1.06 -6.94
C LYS A 202 -5.97 -2.08 -6.12
N TYR A 203 -4.64 -2.00 -6.14
CA TYR A 203 -3.74 -2.85 -5.39
C TYR A 203 -2.73 -1.99 -4.63
N VAL A 204 -2.42 -2.36 -3.39
CA VAL A 204 -1.24 -1.81 -2.71
C VAL A 204 -0.07 -2.76 -2.93
N VAL A 205 0.83 -2.39 -3.85
CA VAL A 205 2.01 -3.19 -4.17
C VAL A 205 3.22 -2.70 -3.40
N ASN A 206 3.90 -3.62 -2.74
CA ASN A 206 5.08 -3.43 -1.92
C ASN A 206 4.87 -2.35 -0.84
N PRO A 207 3.86 -2.47 0.05
CA PRO A 207 3.64 -1.50 1.13
C PRO A 207 4.88 -1.33 2.04
N SER A 208 5.76 -2.33 2.07
CA SER A 208 7.02 -2.28 2.81
C SER A 208 8.13 -1.45 2.17
N GLY A 209 7.92 -0.95 0.94
CA GLY A 209 8.91 -0.25 0.13
C GLY A 209 9.70 -1.12 -0.85
N GLY A 210 9.39 -2.41 -0.92
CA GLY A 210 9.96 -3.34 -1.90
C GLY A 210 11.48 -3.55 -1.72
N LEU A 211 12.06 -4.44 -2.52
CA LEU A 211 13.51 -4.67 -2.56
C LEU A 211 14.26 -3.39 -2.94
N ILE A 212 13.69 -2.53 -3.78
CA ILE A 212 14.31 -1.24 -4.17
C ILE A 212 14.71 -0.40 -2.96
N SER A 213 13.88 -0.38 -1.91
CA SER A 213 14.13 0.46 -0.72
C SER A 213 14.56 -0.34 0.50
N LYS A 214 13.92 -1.50 0.74
CA LYS A 214 14.24 -2.36 1.88
C LYS A 214 15.65 -2.93 1.79
N GLY A 215 16.12 -3.12 0.56
CA GLY A 215 17.29 -3.91 0.23
C GLY A 215 16.99 -5.38 0.09
N HIS A 216 18.00 -6.12 -0.39
CA HIS A 216 17.81 -7.47 -0.90
C HIS A 216 18.81 -8.49 -0.32
N PRO A 217 18.69 -8.86 0.97
CA PRO A 217 19.37 -10.03 1.50
C PRO A 217 18.74 -11.28 0.83
N LEU A 218 19.50 -11.91 -0.07
CA LEU A 218 18.98 -12.90 -1.03
C LEU A 218 18.14 -13.99 -0.37
N GLY A 219 18.67 -14.65 0.67
CA GLY A 219 17.98 -15.73 1.38
C GLY A 219 16.83 -15.29 2.28
N ALA A 220 16.82 -14.03 2.73
CA ALA A 220 15.81 -13.53 3.67
C ALA A 220 14.61 -12.86 2.98
N THR A 221 14.74 -12.47 1.71
CA THR A 221 13.73 -11.68 0.99
C THR A 221 12.37 -12.36 0.92
N GLY A 222 12.32 -13.65 0.57
CA GLY A 222 11.04 -14.38 0.53
C GLY A 222 10.34 -14.44 1.89
N LEU A 223 11.10 -14.59 2.98
CA LEU A 223 10.54 -14.61 4.33
C LEU A 223 10.14 -13.20 4.81
N ALA A 224 10.84 -12.15 4.38
CA ALA A 224 10.49 -10.77 4.68
C ALA A 224 9.19 -10.33 3.96
N GLN A 225 8.97 -10.79 2.72
CA GLN A 225 7.71 -10.61 2.01
C GLN A 225 6.55 -11.32 2.74
N CYS A 226 6.76 -12.57 3.16
CA CYS A 226 5.79 -13.32 3.97
C CYS A 226 5.43 -12.59 5.27
N ALA A 227 6.44 -12.11 6.01
CA ALA A 227 6.23 -11.36 7.25
C ALA A 227 5.37 -10.10 7.05
N GLU A 228 5.65 -9.29 6.01
CA GLU A 228 4.84 -8.11 5.70
C GLU A 228 3.38 -8.48 5.40
N LEU A 229 3.14 -9.48 4.55
CA LEU A 229 1.77 -9.92 4.23
C LEU A 229 1.05 -10.46 5.49
N CYS A 230 1.75 -11.18 6.36
CA CYS A 230 1.18 -11.62 7.64
C CYS A 230 0.80 -10.43 8.53
N TRP A 231 1.64 -9.40 8.64
CA TRP A 231 1.29 -8.18 9.41
C TRP A 231 0.12 -7.44 8.79
N GLN A 232 0.08 -7.31 7.46
CA GLN A 232 -1.00 -6.65 6.74
C GLN A 232 -2.34 -7.35 6.99
N LEU A 233 -2.39 -8.68 6.81
CA LEU A 233 -3.61 -9.47 7.02
C LEU A 233 -4.02 -9.54 8.49
N ARG A 234 -3.06 -9.46 9.41
CA ARG A 234 -3.33 -9.33 10.85
C ARG A 234 -3.69 -7.90 11.27
N GLY A 235 -3.71 -6.90 10.39
CA GLY A 235 -4.00 -5.53 10.83
C GLY A 235 -2.91 -4.95 11.75
N GLU A 236 -1.67 -5.42 11.62
CA GLU A 236 -0.53 -5.10 12.49
C GLU A 236 0.59 -4.36 11.73
N ALA A 237 0.36 -3.93 10.49
CA ALA A 237 1.38 -3.26 9.66
C ALA A 237 1.57 -1.76 10.00
N GLY A 238 0.91 -1.24 11.03
CA GLY A 238 1.07 0.13 11.52
C GLY A 238 0.80 1.17 10.44
N LYS A 239 1.72 2.11 10.23
CA LYS A 239 1.60 3.17 9.18
C LYS A 239 1.56 2.62 7.75
N ARG A 240 1.91 1.36 7.54
CA ARG A 240 1.83 0.69 6.22
C ARG A 240 0.51 -0.03 6.00
N GLN A 241 -0.37 -0.06 6.99
CA GLN A 241 -1.58 -0.88 6.95
C GLN A 241 -2.43 -0.57 5.71
N VAL A 242 -2.74 -1.61 4.94
CA VAL A 242 -3.70 -1.57 3.85
C VAL A 242 -5.10 -1.78 4.46
N PRO A 243 -6.01 -0.79 4.40
CA PRO A 243 -7.34 -0.91 4.99
C PRO A 243 -8.13 -2.05 4.34
N GLY A 244 -8.70 -2.93 5.16
CA GLY A 244 -9.58 -4.00 4.69
C GLY A 244 -8.92 -5.10 3.84
N ALA A 245 -7.59 -5.23 3.86
CA ALA A 245 -6.89 -6.31 3.16
C ALA A 245 -7.35 -7.68 3.68
N LYS A 246 -7.81 -8.55 2.77
CA LYS A 246 -8.29 -9.91 3.09
C LYS A 246 -7.46 -10.99 2.43
N VAL A 247 -6.91 -10.70 1.26
CA VAL A 247 -6.04 -11.59 0.50
C VAL A 247 -4.74 -10.87 0.17
N GLY A 248 -3.63 -11.51 0.55
CA GLY A 248 -2.28 -11.09 0.20
C GLY A 248 -1.66 -12.00 -0.85
N LEU A 249 -0.93 -11.43 -1.81
CA LEU A 249 -0.15 -12.18 -2.80
C LEU A 249 1.35 -11.92 -2.60
N GLN A 250 2.13 -13.00 -2.55
CA GLN A 250 3.58 -12.95 -2.59
C GLN A 250 4.10 -13.41 -3.94
N HIS A 251 5.12 -12.72 -4.45
CA HIS A 251 5.89 -13.11 -5.61
C HIS A 251 7.40 -12.99 -5.32
N ASN A 252 8.13 -14.09 -5.43
CA ASN A 252 9.57 -14.15 -5.22
C ASN A 252 10.24 -14.94 -6.34
N ILE A 253 11.26 -14.36 -7.00
CA ILE A 253 11.93 -15.00 -8.13
C ILE A 253 13.45 -14.93 -7.98
N GLY A 254 14.15 -15.98 -8.42
CA GLY A 254 15.59 -15.98 -8.61
C GLY A 254 15.94 -16.54 -9.99
N LEU A 255 16.88 -15.89 -10.69
CA LEU A 255 17.36 -16.35 -12.00
C LEU A 255 18.22 -17.61 -11.86
N GLY A 256 18.19 -18.49 -12.85
CA GLY A 256 18.80 -19.82 -12.76
C GLY A 256 17.86 -20.98 -13.11
N GLY A 257 16.56 -20.93 -12.83
CA GLY A 257 15.84 -20.11 -11.88
C GLY A 257 14.50 -20.70 -11.44
N ALA A 258 13.97 -20.16 -10.35
CA ALA A 258 12.68 -20.54 -9.78
C ALA A 258 11.92 -19.29 -9.32
N VAL A 259 10.61 -19.31 -9.55
CA VAL A 259 9.66 -18.37 -8.95
C VAL A 259 8.76 -19.12 -7.97
N VAL A 260 8.41 -18.46 -6.87
CA VAL A 260 7.40 -18.91 -5.91
C VAL A 260 6.33 -17.82 -5.81
N VAL A 261 5.07 -18.22 -6.02
CA VAL A 261 3.90 -17.39 -5.79
C VAL A 261 3.07 -18.01 -4.68
N ALA A 262 2.66 -17.20 -3.71
CA ALA A 262 1.81 -17.65 -2.60
C ALA A 262 0.65 -16.70 -2.34
N LEU A 263 -0.49 -17.26 -1.95
CA LEU A 263 -1.70 -16.52 -1.58
C LEU A 263 -2.01 -16.77 -0.09
N TYR A 264 -2.35 -15.70 0.62
CA TYR A 264 -2.55 -15.71 2.06
C TYR A 264 -3.89 -15.11 2.45
N ARG A 265 -4.53 -15.63 3.51
CA ARG A 265 -5.66 -14.99 4.20
C ARG A 265 -5.57 -15.22 5.71
N LEU A 266 -6.35 -14.49 6.52
CA LEU A 266 -6.58 -14.91 7.90
C LEU A 266 -7.33 -16.24 7.92
N GLY A 267 -6.78 -17.24 8.62
CA GLY A 267 -7.40 -18.56 8.73
C GLY A 267 -8.70 -18.54 9.55
N TYR A 268 -8.77 -17.66 10.54
CA TYR A 268 -9.93 -17.50 11.43
C TYR A 268 -10.36 -16.03 11.55
N PRO A 269 -11.02 -15.46 10.53
CA PRO A 269 -11.40 -14.04 10.54
C PRO A 269 -12.43 -13.68 11.62
N SER A 270 -13.15 -14.68 12.17
CA SER A 270 -14.20 -14.51 13.20
C SER A 270 -13.71 -14.68 14.64
N THR A 271 -12.52 -15.24 14.89
CA THR A 271 -12.04 -15.50 16.27
C THR A 271 -11.36 -14.31 16.91
N ARG A 272 -11.02 -13.28 16.12
CA ARG A 272 -10.72 -11.96 16.69
C ARG A 272 -12.01 -11.35 17.28
N SER A 273 -12.26 -11.69 18.54
CA SER A 273 -12.86 -10.73 19.45
C SER A 273 -12.03 -9.45 19.37
N ALA A 274 -12.70 -8.31 19.25
CA ALA A 274 -12.12 -6.98 19.24
C ALA A 274 -11.42 -6.66 20.59
N VAL A 275 -10.33 -7.35 20.87
CA VAL A 275 -9.48 -7.13 22.04
C VAL A 275 -8.15 -6.62 21.51
N GLY A 276 -8.06 -5.28 21.45
CA GLY A 276 -6.86 -4.55 20.99
C GLY A 276 -7.16 -3.43 20.00
N MET A 277 -8.36 -3.39 19.43
CA MET A 277 -8.93 -2.20 18.79
C MET A 277 -10.30 -2.03 19.40
N ALA A 278 -10.53 -0.91 20.08
CA ALA A 278 -11.87 -0.54 20.49
C ALA A 278 -12.79 -0.65 19.26
N PRO A 279 -13.91 -1.39 19.33
CA PRO A 279 -14.77 -1.58 18.18
C PRO A 279 -15.51 -0.27 17.95
N ALA A 280 -15.10 0.50 16.94
CA ALA A 280 -15.99 1.48 16.34
C ALA A 280 -16.90 0.73 15.37
N GLY A 281 -17.95 0.10 15.90
CA GLY A 281 -19.07 -0.32 15.08
C GLY A 281 -19.65 0.91 14.35
N GLY A 282 -19.82 0.80 13.04
CA GLY A 282 -20.46 1.83 12.22
C GLY A 282 -20.06 1.69 10.77
N SER A 283 -20.99 1.94 9.85
CA SER A 283 -20.66 2.12 8.44
C SER A 283 -19.48 3.08 8.31
N SER A 284 -18.46 2.75 7.51
CA SER A 284 -17.34 3.65 7.24
C SER A 284 -17.88 4.91 6.56
N LEU A 285 -17.93 6.01 7.29
CA LEU A 285 -18.31 7.31 6.74
C LEU A 285 -17.11 7.90 6.00
N GLN A 286 -17.36 8.66 4.94
CA GLN A 286 -16.29 9.33 4.19
C GLN A 286 -15.52 10.32 5.08
N CYS A 287 -16.17 10.86 6.11
CA CYS A 287 -15.55 11.73 7.09
C CYS A 287 -14.64 11.04 8.12
N ASP A 288 -14.66 9.71 8.25
CA ASP A 288 -13.88 8.98 9.27
C ASP A 288 -12.38 9.37 9.24
N PRO A 289 -11.68 9.35 8.09
CA PRO A 289 -10.26 9.73 8.04
C PRO A 289 -10.02 11.21 8.37
N VAL A 290 -11.00 12.09 8.16
CA VAL A 290 -10.86 13.51 8.53
C VAL A 290 -10.79 13.66 10.04
N PHE A 291 -11.62 12.91 10.78
CA PHE A 291 -11.59 12.95 12.24
C PHE A 291 -10.32 12.31 12.82
N ASP A 292 -9.74 11.32 12.14
CA ASP A 292 -8.43 10.79 12.49
C ASP A 292 -7.33 11.85 12.31
N LEU A 293 -7.35 12.60 11.20
CA LEU A 293 -6.43 13.73 10.99
C LEU A 293 -6.60 14.82 12.05
N ILE A 294 -7.84 15.15 12.43
CA ILE A 294 -8.10 16.10 13.52
C ILE A 294 -7.55 15.54 14.84
N ALA A 295 -7.72 14.24 15.11
CA ALA A 295 -7.20 13.60 16.31
C ALA A 295 -5.67 13.69 16.40
N GLU A 296 -4.95 13.41 15.31
CA GLU A 296 -3.50 13.57 15.25
C GLU A 296 -3.07 15.03 15.43
N LYS A 297 -3.74 15.97 14.74
CA LYS A 297 -3.46 17.41 14.90
C LYS A 297 -3.70 17.89 16.34
N VAL A 298 -4.73 17.37 17.01
CA VAL A 298 -4.99 17.67 18.43
C VAL A 298 -3.92 17.06 19.34
N LYS A 299 -3.37 15.87 19.04
CA LYS A 299 -2.24 15.33 19.80
C LYS A 299 -0.99 16.19 19.65
N GLU A 300 -0.68 16.65 18.44
CA GLU A 300 0.53 17.42 18.13
C GLU A 300 0.45 18.87 18.61
N GLU A 301 -0.67 19.55 18.34
CA GLU A 301 -0.81 21.00 18.55
C GLU A 301 -1.80 21.35 19.67
N GLY A 302 -2.44 20.37 20.31
CA GLY A 302 -3.62 20.63 21.13
C GLY A 302 -3.38 21.46 22.38
N ALA A 303 -2.17 21.47 22.95
CA ALA A 303 -1.80 22.42 24.01
C ALA A 303 -1.89 23.90 23.56
N SER A 304 -1.57 24.19 22.29
CA SER A 304 -1.73 25.51 21.67
C SER A 304 -3.21 25.80 21.36
N MET A 305 -3.93 24.80 20.85
CA MET A 305 -5.36 24.93 20.53
C MET A 305 -6.23 25.17 21.77
N VAL A 306 -5.97 24.46 22.87
CA VAL A 306 -6.68 24.62 24.15
C VAL A 306 -6.55 26.05 24.65
N LYS A 307 -5.36 26.67 24.56
CA LYS A 307 -5.17 28.08 24.96
C LYS A 307 -6.03 29.06 24.14
N LYS A 308 -6.22 28.79 22.84
CA LYS A 308 -6.97 29.66 21.91
C LYS A 308 -8.48 29.43 21.94
N ILE A 309 -8.91 28.19 22.12
CA ILE A 309 -10.31 27.77 21.94
C ILE A 309 -11.03 27.67 23.29
N LYS A 310 -10.44 26.99 24.28
CA LYS A 310 -11.03 26.75 25.61
C LYS A 310 -12.48 26.25 25.57
N GLY A 311 -12.74 25.21 24.79
CA GLY A 311 -14.10 24.69 24.59
C GLY A 311 -14.12 23.39 23.78
N SER A 312 -15.31 22.86 23.51
CA SER A 312 -15.48 21.63 22.74
C SER A 312 -16.49 21.74 21.59
N PHE A 313 -16.23 20.98 20.54
CA PHE A 313 -17.08 20.86 19.35
C PHE A 313 -17.66 19.46 19.25
N LEU A 314 -18.99 19.36 19.20
CA LEU A 314 -19.70 18.12 18.93
C LEU A 314 -20.13 18.10 17.46
N PHE A 315 -19.60 17.19 16.68
CA PHE A 315 -20.02 16.94 15.31
C PHE A 315 -21.06 15.84 15.30
N LYS A 316 -22.21 16.09 14.67
CA LYS A 316 -23.26 15.11 14.41
C LYS A 316 -23.35 14.90 12.90
N ILE A 317 -22.76 13.84 12.39
CA ILE A 317 -22.70 13.55 10.95
C ILE A 317 -23.75 12.49 10.60
N LYS A 318 -24.66 12.85 9.70
CA LYS A 318 -25.66 11.92 9.18
C LYS A 318 -25.08 11.13 8.00
N GLY A 319 -24.97 9.81 8.16
CA GLY A 319 -24.51 8.89 7.13
C GLY A 319 -25.53 8.65 6.01
N SER A 320 -25.08 8.04 4.92
CA SER A 320 -25.95 7.59 3.82
C SER A 320 -26.92 6.49 4.26
N ASP A 321 -26.59 5.76 5.33
CA ASP A 321 -27.44 4.79 6.02
C ASP A 321 -28.56 5.44 6.87
N GLY A 322 -28.62 6.77 6.90
CA GLY A 322 -29.61 7.55 7.66
C GLY A 322 -29.31 7.69 9.15
N LYS A 323 -28.27 7.02 9.68
CA LYS A 323 -27.86 7.11 11.09
C LYS A 323 -27.05 8.37 11.35
N VAL A 324 -27.05 8.84 12.59
CA VAL A 324 -26.24 9.98 13.04
C VAL A 324 -25.09 9.47 13.88
N TYR A 325 -23.88 9.87 13.52
CA TYR A 325 -22.63 9.53 14.16
C TYR A 325 -22.07 10.76 14.86
N GLU A 326 -21.55 10.60 16.08
CA GLU A 326 -21.09 11.73 16.89
C GLU A 326 -19.58 11.69 17.13
N TRP A 327 -18.92 12.83 16.94
CA TRP A 327 -17.53 13.07 17.35
C TRP A 327 -17.46 14.28 18.25
N LEU A 328 -16.77 14.14 19.38
CA LEU A 328 -16.44 15.24 20.27
C LEU A 328 -14.97 15.59 20.10
N VAL A 329 -14.69 16.83 19.71
CA VAL A 329 -13.35 17.43 19.81
C VAL A 329 -13.34 18.27 21.09
N ASP A 330 -12.71 17.78 22.14
CA ASP A 330 -12.61 18.45 23.44
C ASP A 330 -11.27 19.19 23.58
N LEU A 331 -11.33 20.52 23.63
CA LEU A 331 -10.18 21.41 23.79
C LEU A 331 -10.34 22.28 25.04
N LYS A 332 -10.94 21.73 26.10
CA LYS A 332 -11.05 22.38 27.41
C LYS A 332 -9.77 22.27 28.24
N SER A 333 -9.04 21.16 28.10
CA SER A 333 -7.81 20.87 28.86
C SER A 333 -6.74 20.27 27.94
N PRO A 334 -5.43 20.58 28.12
CA PRO A 334 -4.37 19.98 27.32
C PRO A 334 -4.19 18.49 27.63
N PRO A 335 -3.79 17.65 26.65
CA PRO A 335 -3.51 18.00 25.25
C PRO A 335 -4.77 18.19 24.40
N GLY A 336 -5.97 18.01 24.94
CA GLY A 336 -7.21 17.92 24.18
C GLY A 336 -7.45 16.49 23.70
N SER A 337 -8.65 16.22 23.19
CA SER A 337 -9.01 14.89 22.71
C SER A 337 -10.03 14.93 21.58
N VAL A 338 -10.07 13.85 20.80
CA VAL A 338 -11.12 13.56 19.82
C VAL A 338 -11.73 12.21 20.17
N THR A 339 -13.05 12.12 20.26
CA THR A 339 -13.75 10.89 20.68
C THR A 339 -14.97 10.66 19.81
N LYS A 340 -15.07 9.47 19.20
CA LYS A 340 -16.28 9.00 18.51
C LYS A 340 -17.15 8.22 19.48
N GLY A 341 -18.46 8.46 19.50
CA GLY A 341 -19.36 7.80 20.46
C GLY A 341 -20.82 8.20 20.27
N THR A 342 -21.64 7.88 21.27
CA THR A 342 -23.07 8.26 21.31
C THR A 342 -23.37 9.02 22.60
N GLY A 343 -24.28 10.00 22.53
CA GLY A 343 -24.68 10.79 23.70
C GLY A 343 -23.61 11.79 24.15
N LEU A 344 -22.69 12.17 23.25
CA LEU A 344 -21.62 13.10 23.55
C LEU A 344 -22.17 14.53 23.70
N LYS A 345 -21.51 15.35 24.53
CA LYS A 345 -21.92 16.74 24.79
C LYS A 345 -20.75 17.69 24.51
N GLY A 346 -20.97 18.63 23.59
CA GLY A 346 -20.02 19.69 23.25
C GLY A 346 -20.57 21.08 23.60
N ASN A 347 -19.68 22.07 23.73
CA ASN A 347 -20.10 23.46 23.91
C ASN A 347 -20.75 24.04 22.64
N CYS A 348 -20.26 23.62 21.46
CA CYS A 348 -20.81 23.97 20.15
C CYS A 348 -21.14 22.68 19.39
N THR A 349 -22.36 22.54 18.91
CA THR A 349 -22.78 21.40 18.09
C THR A 349 -22.84 21.79 16.62
N ILE A 350 -22.28 20.95 15.77
CA ILE A 350 -22.18 21.10 14.32
C ILE A 350 -22.85 19.87 13.71
N ALA A 351 -23.97 20.06 13.00
CA ALA A 351 -24.71 18.96 12.40
C ALA A 351 -24.80 19.12 10.88
N MET A 352 -24.48 18.05 10.14
CA MET A 352 -24.57 17.99 8.68
C MET A 352 -24.56 16.54 8.17
N THR A 353 -24.71 16.33 6.87
CA THR A 353 -24.52 15.01 6.25
C THR A 353 -23.04 14.73 6.01
N ASP A 354 -22.69 13.45 5.86
CA ASP A 354 -21.32 13.01 5.53
C ASP A 354 -20.79 13.69 4.26
N SER A 355 -21.60 13.73 3.20
CA SER A 355 -21.27 14.42 1.95
C SER A 355 -21.04 15.93 2.14
N ASN A 356 -21.89 16.63 2.90
CA ASN A 356 -21.73 18.07 3.13
C ASN A 356 -20.48 18.38 3.95
N PHE A 357 -20.12 17.50 4.88
CA PHE A 357 -18.90 17.63 5.67
C PHE A 357 -17.66 17.48 4.77
N MET A 358 -17.68 16.52 3.85
CA MET A 358 -16.62 16.35 2.86
C MET A 358 -16.49 17.54 1.92
N ASP A 359 -17.60 18.10 1.43
CA ASP A 359 -17.57 19.32 0.61
C ASP A 359 -17.01 20.52 1.38
N LEU A 360 -17.29 20.62 2.69
CA LEU A 360 -16.77 21.68 3.54
C LEU A 360 -15.26 21.57 3.75
N VAL A 361 -14.76 20.36 4.03
CA VAL A 361 -13.33 20.09 4.30
C VAL A 361 -12.48 20.23 3.03
N THR A 362 -13.02 19.78 1.90
CA THR A 362 -12.35 19.88 0.59
C THR A 362 -12.43 21.28 -0.03
N GLY A 363 -13.20 22.19 0.58
CA GLY A 363 -13.36 23.58 0.12
C GLY A 363 -14.34 23.75 -1.04
N LYS A 364 -15.09 22.71 -1.41
CA LYS A 364 -16.16 22.78 -2.43
C LYS A 364 -17.33 23.67 -1.99
N ILE A 365 -17.58 23.75 -0.69
CA ILE A 365 -18.56 24.69 -0.11
C ILE A 365 -17.95 25.43 1.08
N GLY A 366 -18.18 26.75 1.16
CA GLY A 366 -17.77 27.55 2.31
C GLY A 366 -18.73 27.39 3.50
N ALA A 367 -18.23 27.49 4.73
CA ALA A 367 -19.02 27.30 5.96
C ALA A 367 -20.23 28.24 6.06
N GLN A 368 -20.09 29.51 5.68
CA GLN A 368 -21.19 30.48 5.67
C GLN A 368 -22.27 30.09 4.66
N LYS A 369 -21.87 29.73 3.43
CA LYS A 369 -22.79 29.28 2.37
C LYS A 369 -23.53 28.01 2.80
N ALA A 370 -22.82 27.03 3.38
CA ALA A 370 -23.43 25.81 3.88
C ALA A 370 -24.44 26.05 5.01
N PHE A 371 -24.20 27.04 5.88
CA PHE A 371 -25.13 27.42 6.94
C PHE A 371 -26.41 28.07 6.39
N PHE A 372 -26.28 29.05 5.49
CA PHE A 372 -27.44 29.72 4.88
C PHE A 372 -28.28 28.79 3.99
N GLU A 373 -27.66 27.82 3.32
CA GLU A 373 -28.36 26.79 2.52
C GLU A 373 -28.97 25.66 3.38
N GLY A 374 -28.86 25.74 4.72
CA GLY A 374 -29.36 24.71 5.64
C GLY A 374 -28.62 23.37 5.60
N LYS A 375 -27.48 23.31 4.89
CA LYS A 375 -26.58 22.14 4.76
C LYS A 375 -25.70 21.92 5.99
N LEU A 376 -25.51 22.97 6.79
CA LEU A 376 -24.75 23.01 8.04
C LEU A 376 -25.65 23.64 9.12
N LYS A 377 -25.88 22.94 10.23
CA LYS A 377 -26.59 23.50 11.39
C LYS A 377 -25.62 23.67 12.56
N ILE A 378 -25.66 24.82 13.21
CA ILE A 378 -24.84 25.14 14.39
C ILE A 378 -25.79 25.44 15.56
N SER A 379 -25.52 24.85 16.72
CA SER A 379 -26.25 25.13 17.97
C SER A 379 -25.31 25.13 19.19
N GLY A 380 -25.76 25.68 20.31
CA GLY A 380 -24.92 25.90 21.49
C GLY A 380 -24.14 27.22 21.41
N ASN A 381 -22.87 27.22 21.82
CA ASN A 381 -22.02 28.40 21.83
C ASN A 381 -21.53 28.75 20.41
N THR A 382 -22.30 29.57 19.70
CA THR A 382 -22.04 29.98 18.31
C THR A 382 -20.74 30.78 18.13
N ALA A 383 -20.25 31.46 19.18
CA ALA A 383 -18.96 32.16 19.13
C ALA A 383 -17.78 31.18 18.97
N LEU A 384 -17.90 29.95 19.48
CA LEU A 384 -16.89 28.91 19.25
C LEU A 384 -16.86 28.46 17.79
N ALA A 385 -17.99 28.49 17.08
CA ALA A 385 -18.06 28.06 15.68
C ALA A 385 -17.15 28.88 14.75
N LEU A 386 -16.90 30.15 15.09
CA LEU A 386 -15.94 30.99 14.36
C LEU A 386 -14.49 30.49 14.49
N LYS A 387 -14.17 29.81 15.60
CA LYS A 387 -12.84 29.26 15.87
C LYS A 387 -12.63 27.87 15.26
N LEU A 388 -13.69 27.25 14.72
CA LEU A 388 -13.68 25.91 14.14
C LEU A 388 -12.58 25.73 13.08
N GLN A 389 -12.32 26.76 12.27
CA GLN A 389 -11.28 26.76 11.24
C GLN A 389 -9.87 26.45 11.80
N THR A 390 -9.63 26.73 13.09
CA THR A 390 -8.36 26.42 13.76
C THR A 390 -8.18 24.91 13.95
N VAL A 391 -9.28 24.20 14.15
CA VAL A 391 -9.33 22.75 14.39
C VAL A 391 -9.37 21.98 13.07
N MET A 392 -10.12 22.49 12.10
CA MET A 392 -10.28 21.84 10.81
C MET A 392 -8.93 21.76 10.05
N PRO A 393 -8.72 20.71 9.24
CA PRO A 393 -7.62 20.68 8.29
C PRO A 393 -7.71 21.87 7.32
N LYS A 394 -6.58 22.43 6.88
CA LYS A 394 -6.59 23.49 5.86
C LYS A 394 -7.12 22.90 4.54
N PRO A 395 -7.95 23.63 3.77
CA PRO A 395 -8.38 23.20 2.44
C PRO A 395 -7.15 22.85 1.59
N GLY A 396 -7.10 21.63 1.05
CA GLY A 396 -5.96 21.11 0.27
C GLY A 396 -4.90 20.29 1.05
N GLN A 397 -4.95 20.26 2.39
CA GLN A 397 -4.19 19.30 3.21
C GLN A 397 -4.94 17.99 3.47
N ALA A 398 -6.28 18.01 3.41
CA ALA A 398 -7.09 16.80 3.37
C ALA A 398 -7.15 16.29 1.91
N LYS A 399 -6.13 15.56 1.46
CA LYS A 399 -6.24 14.72 0.27
C LYS A 399 -6.86 13.40 0.71
N LEU A 400 -8.20 13.37 0.71
CA LEU A 400 -8.99 12.15 0.77
C LEU A 400 -9.18 11.58 -0.62
#